data_AF-A0A5C8TBF2-F1
#
_entry.id   AF-A0A5C8TBF2-F1
#
_cell.length_a   1.000
_cell.length_b   1.000
_cell.length_c   1.000
_cell.angle_alpha   90.00
_cell.angle_beta   90.00
_cell.angle_gamma   90.00
#
_symmetry.space_group_name_H-M   'P 1'
#
loop_
_entity.id
_entity.type
_entity.pdbx_description
1 polymer ?
#
loop_
_entity_poly.entity_id
_entity_poly.type
_entity_poly.pdbx_seq_one_letter_code
_entity_poly.pdbx_strand_id
1 'polypeptide(L)'
;MPATRSRDPAEYSTLAERCAVAIADAHWFRNMATQALRDGEPRSAIRAANARTAARIILMRAKQDVLIYRMIDEAAAAGRPVT
;
A
#
# COMPACT_ATOMS: atom_id res chain seq x y z
N MET A 1 -32.20 7.04 4.64
CA MET A 1 -31.02 6.17 4.50
C MET A 1 -30.54 6.24 3.06
N PRO A 2 -29.28 6.62 2.80
CA PRO A 2 -28.55 5.91 1.76
C PRO A 2 -27.22 5.39 2.30
N ALA A 3 -27.01 4.11 2.06
CA ALA A 3 -25.75 3.44 2.26
C ALA A 3 -24.77 3.87 1.17
N THR A 4 -23.66 4.47 1.57
CA THR A 4 -22.38 4.29 0.88
C THR A 4 -21.35 4.07 1.97
N ARG A 5 -21.23 2.82 2.43
CA ARG A 5 -19.93 2.35 2.92
C ARG A 5 -18.95 2.73 1.81
N SER A 6 -18.01 3.62 2.11
CA SER A 6 -16.86 3.91 1.24
C SER A 6 -16.27 2.55 0.88
N ARG A 7 -16.61 2.09 -0.31
CA ARG A 7 -16.27 0.77 -0.78
C ARG A 7 -14.76 0.78 -0.92
N ASP A 8 -14.08 -0.10 -0.19
CA ASP A 8 -12.62 -0.15 -0.21
C ASP A 8 -12.19 -0.25 -1.68
N PRO A 9 -11.32 0.63 -2.21
CA PRO A 9 -10.84 0.50 -3.59
C PRO A 9 -10.20 -0.88 -3.87
N ALA A 10 -9.82 -1.60 -2.80
CA ALA A 10 -9.46 -3.01 -2.83
C ALA A 10 -10.60 -3.96 -3.27
N GLU A 11 -11.87 -3.59 -3.22
CA GLU A 11 -12.98 -4.45 -3.68
C GLU A 11 -13.06 -4.56 -5.21
N TYR A 12 -12.46 -3.63 -5.97
CA TYR A 12 -12.61 -3.57 -7.44
C TYR A 12 -11.31 -3.53 -8.24
N SER A 13 -10.18 -3.32 -7.60
CA SER A 13 -8.89 -3.30 -8.30
C SER A 13 -8.30 -4.70 -8.37
N THR A 14 -7.73 -5.08 -9.51
CA THR A 14 -6.93 -6.30 -9.62
C THR A 14 -5.71 -6.22 -8.68
N LEU A 15 -5.13 -7.36 -8.30
CA LEU A 15 -3.92 -7.37 -7.46
C LEU A 15 -2.79 -6.55 -8.10
N ALA A 16 -2.67 -6.62 -9.43
CA ALA A 16 -1.69 -5.88 -10.20
C ALA A 16 -1.89 -4.36 -10.08
N GLU A 17 -3.12 -3.87 -10.19
CA GLU A 17 -3.45 -2.45 -10.02
C GLU A 17 -3.14 -1.97 -8.60
N ARG A 18 -3.51 -2.75 -7.57
CA ARG A 18 -3.17 -2.42 -6.16
C ARG A 18 -1.66 -2.32 -5.95
N CYS A 19 -0.91 -3.25 -6.53
CA CYS A 19 0.55 -3.22 -6.46
C CYS A 19 1.13 -2.00 -7.18
N ALA A 20 0.59 -1.64 -8.36
CA ALA A 20 1.02 -0.46 -9.11
C ALA A 20 0.79 0.84 -8.31
N VAL A 21 -0.40 0.98 -7.70
CA VAL A 21 -0.73 2.13 -6.84
C VAL A 21 0.20 2.18 -5.63
N ALA A 22 0.42 1.06 -4.94
CA ALA A 22 1.32 1.00 -3.78
C ALA A 22 2.76 1.40 -4.13
N ILE A 23 3.24 1.02 -5.32
CA ILE A 23 4.56 1.44 -5.82
C ILE A 23 4.57 2.95 -6.08
N ALA A 24 3.55 3.49 -6.77
CA ALA A 24 3.44 4.91 -7.07
C ALA A 24 3.40 5.76 -5.79
N ASP A 25 2.58 5.39 -4.81
CA ASP A 25 2.49 6.06 -3.52
C ASP A 25 3.82 6.02 -2.77
N ALA A 26 4.50 4.87 -2.75
CA ALA A 26 5.81 4.75 -2.13
C ALA A 26 6.86 5.66 -2.79
N HIS A 27 6.82 5.83 -4.12
CA HIS A 27 7.66 6.79 -4.82
C HIS A 27 7.32 8.23 -4.45
N TRP A 28 6.04 8.57 -4.37
CA TRP A 28 5.59 9.90 -3.95
C TRP A 28 6.06 10.24 -2.53
N PHE A 29 5.89 9.33 -1.57
CA PHE A 29 6.39 9.49 -0.20
C PHE A 29 7.91 9.64 -0.12
N ARG A 30 8.67 8.85 -0.91
CA ARG A 30 10.13 9.00 -0.97
C ARG A 30 10.54 10.36 -1.54
N ASN A 31 9.83 10.85 -2.56
CA ASN A 31 10.07 12.17 -3.11
C ASN A 31 9.81 13.27 -2.08
N MET A 32 8.70 13.20 -1.35
CA MET A 32 8.42 14.11 -0.23
C MET A 32 9.51 14.07 0.84
N ALA A 33 10.04 12.88 1.17
CA ALA A 33 11.14 12.78 2.12
C ALA A 33 12.40 13.49 1.64
N THR A 34 12.73 13.37 0.35
CA THR A 34 13.86 14.09 -0.27
C THR A 34 13.62 15.60 -0.26
N GLN A 35 12.41 16.04 -0.60
CA GLN A 35 12.06 17.46 -0.62
C GLN A 35 12.13 18.05 0.80
N ALA A 36 11.54 17.36 1.80
CA ALA A 36 11.56 17.81 3.18
C ALA A 36 12.98 18.02 3.72
N LEU A 37 13.96 17.21 3.29
CA LEU A 37 15.37 17.39 3.66
C LEU A 37 16.04 18.55 2.93
N ARG A 38 15.60 18.90 1.72
CA ARG A 38 16.15 20.01 0.93
C ARG A 38 15.63 21.36 1.39
N ASP A 39 14.36 21.42 1.81
CA ASP A 39 13.71 22.68 2.18
C ASP A 39 14.31 23.30 3.46
N GLY A 40 15.04 22.53 4.28
CA GLY A 40 15.70 23.05 5.49
C GLY A 40 14.75 23.49 6.62
N GLU A 41 13.45 23.40 6.40
CA GLU A 41 12.38 23.79 7.32
C GLU A 41 12.47 23.10 8.70
N PRO A 42 11.91 23.71 9.76
CA PRO A 42 11.84 23.09 11.08
C PRO A 42 11.23 21.69 11.01
N ARG A 43 11.87 20.73 11.71
CA ARG A 43 11.45 19.32 11.76
C ARG A 43 11.49 18.60 10.41
N SER A 44 12.21 19.13 9.40
CA SER A 44 12.53 18.48 8.12
C SER A 44 12.90 17.00 8.26
N ALA A 45 13.82 16.70 9.19
CA ALA A 45 14.26 15.33 9.47
C ALA A 45 13.12 14.40 9.93
N ILE A 46 12.23 14.87 10.82
CA ILE A 46 11.09 14.11 11.31
C ILE A 46 10.08 13.87 10.18
N ARG A 47 9.77 14.91 9.38
CA ARG A 47 8.86 14.78 8.23
C ARG A 47 9.41 13.78 7.21
N ALA A 48 10.71 13.84 6.92
CA ALA A 48 11.37 12.92 6.03
C ALA A 48 11.38 11.48 6.57
N ALA A 49 11.59 11.30 7.88
CA ALA A 49 11.48 9.98 8.52
C ALA A 49 10.05 9.44 8.42
N ASN A 50 9.04 10.24 8.74
CA ASN A 50 7.63 9.85 8.65
C ASN A 50 7.23 9.46 7.23
N ALA A 51 7.64 10.23 6.22
CA ALA A 51 7.37 9.91 4.83
C ALA A 51 8.04 8.59 4.39
N ARG A 52 9.30 8.34 4.79
CA ARG A 52 9.95 7.04 4.54
C ARG A 52 9.23 5.88 5.24
N THR A 53 8.77 6.08 6.46
CA THR A 53 7.99 5.08 7.20
C THR A 53 6.67 4.78 6.51
N ALA A 54 5.95 5.79 6.04
CA ALA A 54 4.72 5.63 5.26
C ALA A 54 4.96 4.81 3.99
N ALA A 55 6.00 5.15 3.21
CA ALA A 55 6.39 4.37 2.03
C ALA A 55 6.66 2.90 2.37
N ARG A 56 7.33 2.64 3.50
CA ARG A 56 7.63 1.27 3.95
C ARG A 56 6.35 0.52 4.33
N ILE A 57 5.43 1.14 5.06
CA ILE A 57 4.15 0.54 5.47
C ILE A 57 3.34 0.13 4.24
N ILE A 58 3.21 1.02 3.26
CA ILE A 58 2.45 0.75 2.03
C ILE A 58 3.04 -0.45 1.27
N LEU A 59 4.36 -0.50 1.10
CA LEU A 59 5.01 -1.63 0.44
C LEU A 59 4.90 -2.94 1.25
N MET A 60 4.94 -2.87 2.58
CA MET A 60 4.72 -4.05 3.42
C MET A 60 3.30 -4.56 3.28
N ARG A 61 2.31 -3.66 3.23
CA ARG A 61 0.91 -4.04 3.03
C ARG A 61 0.69 -4.69 1.66
N ALA A 62 1.21 -4.08 0.59
CA ALA A 62 1.10 -4.66 -0.75
C ALA A 62 1.75 -6.06 -0.84
N LYS A 63 2.89 -6.27 -0.17
CA LYS A 63 3.51 -7.61 -0.09
C LYS A 63 2.63 -8.63 0.64
N GLN A 64 1.99 -8.23 1.73
CA GLN A 64 1.05 -9.09 2.46
C GLN A 64 -0.15 -9.43 1.59
N ASP A 65 -0.70 -8.46 0.87
CA ASP A 65 -1.85 -8.67 -0.03
C ASP A 65 -1.50 -9.68 -1.15
N VAL A 66 -0.31 -9.58 -1.73
CA VAL A 66 0.19 -10.56 -2.72
C VAL A 66 0.32 -11.96 -2.12
N LEU A 67 0.85 -12.08 -0.90
CA LEU A 67 0.98 -13.37 -0.22
C LEU A 67 -0.39 -14.01 0.04
N ILE A 68 -1.34 -13.23 0.55
CA ILE A 68 -2.71 -13.69 0.80
C ILE A 68 -3.36 -14.15 -0.50
N TYR A 69 -3.22 -13.38 -1.57
CA TYR A 69 -3.78 -13.75 -2.87
C TYR A 69 -3.22 -15.08 -3.39
N ARG A 70 -1.90 -15.29 -3.25
CA ARG A 70 -1.26 -16.58 -3.62
C ARG A 70 -1.80 -17.74 -2.79
N MET A 71 -1.97 -17.57 -1.48
CA MET A 71 -2.52 -18.61 -0.62
C MET A 71 -3.96 -18.98 -1.01
N ILE A 72 -4.77 -17.99 -1.39
CA ILE A 72 -6.15 -18.22 -1.86
C ILE A 72 -6.13 -18.97 -3.19
N ASP A 73 -5.28 -18.56 -4.13
CA ASP A 73 -5.15 -19.19 -5.46
C ASP A 73 -4.65 -20.65 -5.34
N GLU A 74 -3.65 -20.90 -4.48
CA GLU A 74 -3.16 -22.24 -4.17
C GLU A 74 -4.23 -23.11 -3.51
N ALA A 75 -5.02 -22.56 -2.58
CA ALA A 75 -6.13 -23.29 -1.94
C ALA A 75 -7.23 -23.65 -2.94
N ALA A 76 -7.58 -22.71 -3.82
CA ALA A 76 -8.55 -22.92 -4.89
C ALA A 76 -8.06 -24.00 -5.89
N ALA A 77 -6.79 -23.93 -6.30
CA ALA A 77 -6.17 -24.93 -7.17
C ALA A 77 -6.12 -26.33 -6.53
N ALA A 78 -5.96 -26.41 -5.21
CA ALA A 78 -5.98 -27.66 -4.44
C ALA A 78 -7.39 -28.22 -4.19
N GLY A 79 -8.45 -27.55 -4.65
CA GLY A 79 -9.84 -27.96 -4.41
C GLY A 79 -10.26 -27.88 -2.94
N ARG A 80 -9.52 -27.13 -2.11
CA ARG A 80 -9.85 -26.94 -0.70
C ARG A 80 -10.72 -25.69 -0.54
N PRO A 81 -11.93 -25.80 0.04
CA PRO A 81 -12.68 -24.60 0.39
C PRO A 81 -11.88 -23.82 1.43
N VAL A 82 -11.70 -22.52 1.20
CA VAL A 82 -11.16 -21.59 2.19
C VAL A 82 -12.24 -21.42 3.27
N THR A 83 -12.21 -22.26 4.30
CA THR A 83 -13.03 -22.17 5.51
C THR A 83 -12.42 -21.25 6.54
#